data_AF-A0A067SCC2-F1
#
_entry.id   AF-A0A067SCC2-F1
#
_cell.length_a   1.000
_cell.length_b   1.000
_cell.length_c   1.000
_cell.angle_alpha   90.00
_cell.angle_beta   90.00
_cell.angle_gamma   90.00
#
_symmetry.space_group_name_H-M   'P 1'
#
loop_
_entity.id
_entity.type
_entity.pdbx_description
1 polymer ?
#
loop_
_entity_poly.entity_id
_entity_poly.type
_entity_poly.pdbx_seq_one_letter_code
_entity_poly.pdbx_strand_id
1 'polypeptide(L)'
;MEANEDLFFSLLDRIERIQILQVEVQDGVDDNDQGWDVLLRPAPCLQFFKLWYSQPLLQNSQRPVFANRAPSLLSFDTHQVPFAIDAPWLSHIRDLRFPLEFTIRQVLDLCCRMPRLEKFLPSDPSGQNTVFIEPLPRIHLSFLSEIRLMTSLGTALTFLDHITPAPGCSLFLYTSDNTAESVTPRMLETAPNILSRRIIDYFSYHAPTRIRVEYMPAAVSLMDVSYRPDDRERRFTVRLYYSWDPHDLEPRVLLNQAFLFPPASLACLVSVNEVELFLYDIDPSTYPGLRSILQACRSVNKITTSFYSISYLIGIETLSDRIIFPHLQTLQIDLDEENDHELIDMANVLPFLKRYRDEGRPLSLLKLTDYQEEDLLNIDDLNEMADLTVQWMSGEEVIERVGGRRT
;
A
#
# COMPACT_ATOMS: atom_id res chain seq x y z
N MET A 1 3.49 32.93 -20.76
CA MET A 1 2.57 31.87 -20.29
C MET A 1 1.34 31.83 -21.20
N GLU A 2 0.70 32.97 -21.42
CA GLU A 2 -0.45 33.18 -22.33
C GLU A 2 -0.32 32.49 -23.72
N ALA A 3 0.82 32.60 -24.41
CA ALA A 3 0.97 31.98 -25.74
C ALA A 3 0.87 30.43 -25.75
N ASN A 4 1.16 29.76 -24.63
CA ASN A 4 1.01 28.31 -24.52
C ASN A 4 -0.43 27.92 -24.20
N GLU A 5 -1.17 28.81 -23.54
CA GLU A 5 -2.57 28.65 -23.18
C GLU A 5 -3.48 28.77 -24.41
N ASP A 6 -3.27 29.81 -25.24
CA ASP A 6 -3.97 29.96 -26.52
C ASP A 6 -3.76 28.74 -27.44
N LEU A 7 -2.51 28.26 -27.51
CA LEU A 7 -2.19 27.06 -28.28
C LEU A 7 -2.93 25.84 -27.72
N PHE A 8 -2.91 25.64 -26.40
CA PHE A 8 -3.61 24.54 -25.74
C PHE A 8 -5.11 24.56 -26.05
N PHE A 9 -5.78 25.69 -25.84
CA PHE A 9 -7.22 25.79 -26.10
C PHE A 9 -7.54 25.69 -27.60
N SER A 10 -6.66 26.16 -28.50
CA SER A 10 -6.83 25.95 -29.94
C SER A 10 -6.74 24.48 -30.38
N LEU A 11 -5.94 23.68 -29.68
CA LEU A 11 -5.87 22.23 -29.88
C LEU A 11 -7.10 21.55 -29.30
N LEU A 12 -7.50 21.98 -28.09
CA LEU A 12 -8.67 21.47 -27.39
C LEU A 12 -9.96 21.75 -28.16
N ASP A 13 -10.01 22.84 -28.94
CA ASP A 13 -11.14 23.18 -29.81
C ASP A 13 -11.55 22.07 -30.79
N ARG A 14 -10.64 21.12 -31.05
CA ARG A 14 -10.85 19.93 -31.89
C ARG A 14 -11.14 18.66 -31.09
N ILE A 15 -11.78 18.79 -29.92
CA ILE A 15 -12.07 17.71 -28.97
C ILE A 15 -12.72 16.49 -29.64
N GLU A 16 -13.49 16.69 -30.71
CA GLU A 16 -14.14 15.62 -31.45
C GLU A 16 -13.18 14.66 -32.16
N ARG A 17 -11.92 15.05 -32.35
CA ARG A 17 -10.86 14.25 -32.98
C ARG A 17 -9.83 13.70 -31.97
N ILE A 18 -9.83 14.22 -30.75
CA ILE A 18 -8.87 13.84 -29.73
C ILE A 18 -9.23 12.44 -29.21
N GLN A 19 -8.23 11.56 -29.12
CA GLN A 19 -8.39 10.22 -28.56
C GLN A 19 -7.88 10.15 -27.11
N ILE A 20 -6.83 10.90 -26.80
CA ILE A 20 -6.20 10.95 -25.48
C ILE A 20 -6.06 12.42 -25.12
N LEU A 21 -6.67 12.80 -24.00
CA LEU A 21 -6.49 14.11 -23.40
C LEU A 21 -5.99 13.89 -21.97
N GLN A 22 -4.71 14.17 -21.75
CA GLN A 22 -4.10 14.17 -20.43
C GLN A 22 -3.50 15.54 -20.17
N VAL A 23 -4.03 16.23 -19.17
CA VAL A 23 -3.65 17.60 -18.84
C VAL A 23 -3.41 17.68 -17.35
N GLU A 24 -2.28 18.27 -16.98
CA GLU A 24 -1.94 18.66 -15.62
C GLU A 24 -1.77 20.16 -15.61
N VAL A 25 -2.67 20.84 -14.91
CA VAL A 25 -2.68 22.29 -14.81
C VAL A 25 -2.17 22.65 -13.42
N GLN A 26 -1.02 23.33 -13.39
CA GLN A 26 -0.46 23.89 -12.16
C GLN A 26 -1.23 25.14 -11.74
N ASP A 27 -1.15 25.49 -10.45
CA ASP A 27 -1.91 26.61 -9.87
C ASP A 27 -1.72 27.93 -10.65
N GLY A 28 -2.81 28.71 -10.76
CA GLY A 28 -2.78 30.07 -11.31
C GLY A 28 -3.46 30.27 -12.67
N VAL A 29 -4.17 29.27 -13.20
CA VAL A 29 -5.12 29.46 -14.31
C VAL A 29 -6.44 30.00 -13.76
N ASP A 30 -7.09 30.90 -14.49
CA ASP A 30 -8.36 31.48 -14.08
C ASP A 30 -9.48 30.42 -14.13
N ASP A 31 -10.09 30.14 -12.98
CA ASP A 31 -11.17 29.15 -12.82
C ASP A 31 -12.43 29.51 -13.62
N ASN A 32 -12.54 30.77 -14.05
CA ASN A 32 -13.69 31.28 -14.78
C ASN A 32 -13.49 31.25 -16.31
N ASP A 33 -12.48 30.53 -16.80
CA ASP A 33 -12.17 30.49 -18.21
C ASP A 33 -13.23 29.70 -19.01
N GLN A 34 -13.95 30.44 -19.86
CA GLN A 34 -14.85 29.90 -20.89
C GLN A 34 -14.13 28.91 -21.83
N GLY A 35 -12.79 28.91 -21.86
CA GLY A 35 -11.96 27.94 -22.55
C GLY A 35 -12.35 26.49 -22.25
N TRP A 36 -12.80 26.17 -21.03
CA TRP A 36 -13.22 24.82 -20.64
C TRP A 36 -14.60 24.40 -21.17
N ASP A 37 -15.41 25.32 -21.71
CA ASP A 37 -16.73 25.00 -22.32
C ASP A 37 -16.60 24.04 -23.50
N VAL A 38 -15.40 23.93 -24.08
CA VAL A 38 -15.07 22.89 -25.05
C VAL A 38 -15.36 21.48 -24.55
N LEU A 39 -15.18 21.20 -23.27
CA LEU A 39 -15.49 19.90 -22.66
C LEU A 39 -16.99 19.62 -22.66
N LEU A 40 -17.85 20.60 -22.89
CA LEU A 40 -19.30 20.44 -23.02
C LEU A 40 -19.74 20.06 -24.44
N ARG A 41 -18.81 19.93 -25.40
CA ARG A 41 -19.07 19.46 -26.77
C ARG A 41 -18.92 17.93 -26.89
N PRO A 42 -19.60 17.27 -27.85
CA PRO A 42 -19.40 15.85 -28.12
C PRO A 42 -17.94 15.48 -28.35
N ALA A 43 -17.50 14.36 -27.76
CA ALA A 43 -16.14 13.85 -27.87
C ALA A 43 -16.15 12.39 -28.40
N PRO A 44 -16.61 12.15 -29.65
CA PRO A 44 -16.85 10.80 -30.17
C PRO A 44 -15.62 9.90 -30.25
N CYS A 45 -14.43 10.48 -30.45
CA CYS A 45 -13.18 9.74 -30.58
C CYS A 45 -12.42 9.58 -29.27
N LEU A 46 -12.84 10.26 -28.21
CA LEU A 46 -12.11 10.33 -26.94
C LEU A 46 -12.18 8.98 -26.22
N GLN A 47 -11.02 8.41 -25.91
CA GLN A 47 -10.84 7.13 -25.24
C GLN A 47 -10.31 7.31 -23.82
N PHE A 48 -9.39 8.24 -23.63
CA PHE A 48 -8.75 8.51 -22.34
C PHE A 48 -8.86 9.99 -22.01
N PHE A 49 -9.47 10.30 -20.88
CA PHE A 49 -9.58 11.66 -20.36
C PHE A 49 -9.00 11.70 -18.96
N LYS A 50 -7.94 12.50 -18.78
CA LYS A 50 -7.29 12.72 -17.51
C LYS A 50 -7.04 14.20 -17.32
N LEU A 51 -7.58 14.76 -16.24
CA LEU A 51 -7.45 16.18 -15.94
C LEU A 51 -7.12 16.36 -14.47
N TRP A 52 -5.90 16.80 -14.21
CA TRP A 52 -5.43 17.19 -12.89
C TRP A 52 -5.48 18.71 -12.77
N TYR A 53 -6.37 19.18 -11.92
CA TYR A 53 -6.57 20.58 -11.63
C TYR A 53 -6.93 20.74 -10.16
N SER A 54 -6.50 21.84 -9.54
CA SER A 54 -6.73 22.08 -8.11
C SER A 54 -8.17 22.54 -7.81
N GLN A 55 -8.84 23.14 -8.80
CA GLN A 55 -10.19 23.70 -8.64
C GLN A 55 -11.25 22.89 -9.39
N PRO A 56 -12.50 22.87 -8.90
CA PRO A 56 -13.60 22.26 -9.63
C PRO A 56 -13.92 23.02 -10.92
N LEU A 57 -14.14 22.29 -12.01
CA LEU A 57 -14.50 22.85 -13.31
C LEU A 57 -15.98 22.63 -13.62
N LEU A 58 -16.56 23.53 -14.42
CA LEU A 58 -17.92 23.39 -14.96
C LEU A 58 -19.02 23.27 -13.89
N GLN A 59 -18.76 23.65 -12.63
CA GLN A 59 -19.75 23.51 -11.54
C GLN A 59 -21.09 24.22 -11.82
N ASN A 60 -21.03 25.34 -12.54
CA ASN A 60 -22.21 26.13 -12.91
C ASN A 60 -22.87 25.69 -14.24
N SER A 61 -22.25 24.75 -14.96
CA SER A 61 -22.77 24.29 -16.25
C SER A 61 -24.01 23.41 -16.06
N GLN A 62 -25.08 23.75 -16.77
CA GLN A 62 -26.26 22.88 -16.90
C GLN A 62 -26.09 21.81 -17.98
N ARG A 63 -25.03 21.91 -18.79
CA ARG A 63 -24.72 20.94 -19.85
C ARG A 63 -23.82 19.85 -19.30
N PRO A 64 -24.09 18.56 -19.59
CA PRO A 64 -23.23 17.49 -19.17
C PRO A 64 -21.90 17.51 -19.94
N VAL A 65 -20.84 17.02 -19.28
CA VAL A 65 -19.55 16.80 -19.94
C VAL A 65 -19.71 15.92 -21.18
N PHE A 66 -18.98 16.28 -22.21
CA PHE A 66 -19.02 15.74 -23.57
C PHE A 66 -20.39 15.74 -24.22
N ALA A 67 -21.33 16.58 -23.76
CA ALA A 67 -22.74 16.52 -24.13
C ALA A 67 -23.34 15.10 -23.99
N ASN A 68 -22.82 14.28 -23.06
CA ASN A 68 -23.13 12.85 -22.92
C ASN A 68 -22.86 12.00 -24.18
N ARG A 69 -22.00 12.47 -25.09
CA ARG A 69 -21.65 11.83 -26.37
C ARG A 69 -20.15 11.54 -26.45
N ALA A 70 -19.71 10.59 -25.64
CA ALA A 70 -18.35 10.05 -25.66
C ALA A 70 -18.36 8.50 -25.73
N PRO A 71 -18.93 7.90 -26.78
CA PRO A 71 -19.12 6.44 -26.89
C PRO A 71 -17.82 5.62 -26.86
N SER A 72 -16.69 6.23 -27.21
CA SER A 72 -15.38 5.55 -27.23
C SER A 72 -14.63 5.65 -25.90
N LEU A 73 -15.20 6.33 -24.90
CA LEU A 73 -14.53 6.63 -23.65
C LEU A 73 -14.36 5.37 -22.81
N LEU A 74 -13.10 5.06 -22.47
CA LEU A 74 -12.69 3.89 -21.69
C LEU A 74 -12.16 4.30 -20.31
N SER A 75 -11.54 5.48 -20.22
CA SER A 75 -10.97 6.00 -18.98
C SER A 75 -11.37 7.44 -18.74
N PHE A 76 -11.84 7.73 -17.53
CA PHE A 76 -12.17 9.06 -17.05
C PHE A 76 -11.54 9.26 -15.66
N ASP A 77 -10.42 9.97 -15.64
CA ASP A 77 -9.54 10.20 -14.49
C ASP A 77 -9.53 11.70 -14.12
N THR A 78 -10.55 12.16 -13.40
CA THR A 78 -10.57 13.49 -12.78
C THR A 78 -11.55 13.54 -11.60
N HIS A 79 -11.22 14.34 -10.59
CA HIS A 79 -12.13 14.64 -9.47
C HIS A 79 -12.91 15.94 -9.69
N GLN A 80 -12.49 16.77 -10.66
CA GLN A 80 -12.92 18.16 -10.76
C GLN A 80 -14.03 18.41 -11.77
N VAL A 81 -14.29 17.45 -12.67
CA VAL A 81 -15.30 17.59 -13.71
C VAL A 81 -16.50 16.72 -13.35
N PRO A 82 -17.65 17.33 -12.98
CA PRO A 82 -18.85 16.58 -12.67
C PRO A 82 -19.40 15.92 -13.94
N PHE A 83 -19.98 14.73 -13.78
CA PHE A 83 -20.69 14.04 -14.85
C PHE A 83 -22.03 13.48 -14.35
N ALA A 84 -22.95 13.28 -15.28
CA ALA A 84 -24.26 12.75 -14.97
C ALA A 84 -24.17 11.24 -14.65
N ILE A 85 -24.80 10.81 -13.56
CA ILE A 85 -24.81 9.40 -13.09
C ILE A 85 -25.44 8.44 -14.14
N ASP A 86 -26.25 8.98 -15.04
CA ASP A 86 -26.91 8.29 -16.15
C ASP A 86 -26.25 8.51 -17.51
N ALA A 87 -25.02 9.04 -17.54
CA ALA A 87 -24.28 9.24 -18.77
C ALA A 87 -24.11 7.90 -19.55
N PRO A 88 -24.55 7.82 -20.83
CA PRO A 88 -24.56 6.55 -21.56
C PRO A 88 -23.18 5.89 -21.74
N TRP A 89 -22.13 6.70 -21.76
CA TRP A 89 -20.76 6.25 -21.96
C TRP A 89 -20.19 5.48 -20.76
N LEU A 90 -20.80 5.59 -19.56
CA LEU A 90 -20.37 4.86 -18.35
C LEU A 90 -20.33 3.34 -18.56
N SER A 91 -21.22 2.79 -19.38
CA SER A 91 -21.29 1.36 -19.69
C SER A 91 -20.01 0.78 -20.34
N HIS A 92 -19.15 1.63 -20.89
CA HIS A 92 -17.89 1.24 -21.55
C HIS A 92 -16.65 1.52 -20.71
N ILE A 93 -16.82 2.20 -19.57
CA ILE A 93 -15.71 2.62 -18.72
C ILE A 93 -15.02 1.42 -18.09
N ARG A 94 -13.69 1.48 -18.12
CA ARG A 94 -12.74 0.51 -17.54
C ARG A 94 -11.95 1.13 -16.39
N ASP A 95 -11.65 2.42 -16.47
CA ASP A 95 -10.98 3.17 -15.42
C ASP A 95 -11.82 4.40 -15.08
N LEU A 96 -12.27 4.47 -13.82
CA LEU A 96 -13.00 5.62 -13.32
C LEU A 96 -12.40 6.12 -12.02
N ARG A 97 -12.08 7.40 -12.01
CA ARG A 97 -11.93 8.21 -10.81
C ARG A 97 -13.23 8.94 -10.52
N PHE A 98 -13.74 8.79 -9.31
CA PHE A 98 -15.03 9.36 -8.94
C PHE A 98 -14.90 10.85 -8.59
N PRO A 99 -15.97 11.66 -8.67
CA PRO A 99 -15.99 13.00 -8.09
C PRO A 99 -15.95 12.94 -6.57
N LEU A 100 -15.44 13.98 -5.89
CA LEU A 100 -15.32 14.03 -4.43
C LEU A 100 -16.69 14.10 -3.73
N GLU A 101 -17.71 14.60 -4.43
CA GLU A 101 -19.05 14.84 -3.90
C GLU A 101 -19.89 13.57 -3.81
N PHE A 102 -19.42 12.45 -4.38
CA PHE A 102 -20.20 11.23 -4.48
C PHE A 102 -20.15 10.47 -3.15
N THR A 103 -21.34 10.19 -2.59
CA THR A 103 -21.49 9.30 -1.44
C THR A 103 -21.11 7.86 -1.81
N ILE A 104 -20.74 7.05 -0.81
CA ILE A 104 -20.46 5.61 -0.99
C ILE A 104 -21.60 4.90 -1.75
N ARG A 105 -22.86 5.21 -1.43
CA ARG A 105 -24.01 4.65 -2.13
C ARG A 105 -24.02 5.01 -3.60
N GLN A 106 -23.84 6.29 -3.94
CA GLN A 106 -23.80 6.74 -5.34
C GLN A 106 -22.64 6.09 -6.10
N VAL A 107 -21.47 5.95 -5.47
CA VAL A 107 -20.32 5.24 -6.05
C VAL A 107 -20.69 3.78 -6.36
N LEU A 108 -21.26 3.05 -5.40
CA LEU A 108 -21.66 1.65 -5.61
C LEU A 108 -22.78 1.51 -6.65
N ASP A 109 -23.78 2.39 -6.64
CA ASP A 109 -24.86 2.42 -7.62
C ASP A 109 -24.34 2.71 -9.04
N LEU A 110 -23.31 3.55 -9.16
CA LEU A 110 -22.65 3.82 -10.43
C LEU A 110 -21.87 2.60 -10.91
N CYS A 111 -21.15 1.90 -10.02
CA CYS A 111 -20.43 0.68 -10.36
C CYS A 111 -21.34 -0.42 -10.93
N CYS A 112 -22.61 -0.51 -10.49
CA CYS A 112 -23.60 -1.41 -11.11
C CYS A 112 -23.80 -1.15 -12.61
N ARG A 113 -23.53 0.07 -13.09
CA ARG A 113 -23.67 0.49 -14.49
C ARG A 113 -22.38 0.34 -15.30
N MET A 114 -21.29 -0.05 -14.65
CA MET A 114 -19.96 -0.19 -15.25
C MET A 114 -19.49 -1.65 -15.18
N PRO A 115 -20.16 -2.58 -15.88
CA PRO A 115 -19.84 -4.00 -15.79
C PRO A 115 -18.45 -4.36 -16.30
N ARG A 116 -17.77 -3.43 -17.00
CA ARG A 116 -16.41 -3.58 -17.55
C ARG A 116 -15.35 -2.83 -16.75
N LEU A 117 -15.66 -2.36 -15.54
CA LEU A 117 -14.70 -1.65 -14.70
C LEU A 117 -13.52 -2.56 -14.37
N GLU A 118 -12.31 -2.13 -14.73
CA GLU A 118 -11.02 -2.82 -14.55
C GLU A 118 -10.22 -2.23 -13.37
N LYS A 119 -10.36 -0.92 -13.12
CA LYS A 119 -9.72 -0.19 -12.02
C LYS A 119 -10.73 0.62 -11.22
N PHE A 120 -10.71 0.51 -9.90
CA PHE A 120 -11.60 1.22 -8.99
C PHE A 120 -10.80 2.16 -8.08
N LEU A 121 -10.98 3.47 -8.29
CA LEU A 121 -10.27 4.54 -7.59
C LEU A 121 -11.28 5.57 -7.04
N PRO A 122 -12.01 5.25 -5.95
CA PRO A 122 -12.88 6.21 -5.31
C PRO A 122 -12.05 7.33 -4.67
N SER A 123 -12.55 8.55 -4.78
CA SER A 123 -12.05 9.69 -4.00
C SER A 123 -12.42 9.52 -2.54
N ASP A 124 -11.66 10.16 -1.66
CA ASP A 124 -12.03 10.26 -0.25
C ASP A 124 -13.20 11.24 -0.08
N PRO A 125 -14.41 10.82 0.33
CA PRO A 125 -15.51 11.72 0.61
C PRO A 125 -15.36 12.40 1.98
N SER A 126 -14.12 12.81 2.33
CA SER A 126 -13.75 13.28 3.66
C SER A 126 -14.72 14.37 4.13
N GLY A 127 -15.42 14.14 5.25
CA GLY A 127 -16.31 15.11 5.88
C GLY A 127 -17.81 14.82 5.79
N GLN A 128 -18.26 13.85 5.00
CA GLN A 128 -19.66 13.42 5.04
C GLN A 128 -19.85 12.28 6.04
N ASN A 129 -20.26 12.61 7.26
CA ASN A 129 -20.70 11.63 8.27
C ASN A 129 -21.89 10.82 7.71
N THR A 130 -21.62 9.64 7.17
CA THR A 130 -22.64 8.81 6.53
C THR A 130 -23.15 7.75 7.50
N VAL A 131 -24.09 8.15 8.35
CA VAL A 131 -25.00 7.17 8.96
C VAL A 131 -25.88 6.64 7.84
N PHE A 132 -25.63 5.42 7.40
CA PHE A 132 -26.45 4.77 6.37
C PHE A 132 -27.77 4.30 6.99
N ILE A 133 -28.89 4.92 6.57
CA ILE A 133 -30.24 4.51 6.97
C ILE A 133 -30.67 3.24 6.22
N GLU A 134 -30.18 3.05 4.99
CA GLU A 134 -30.55 1.95 4.10
C GLU A 134 -29.36 1.01 3.82
N PRO A 135 -29.61 -0.30 3.59
CA PRO A 135 -28.56 -1.26 3.28
C PRO A 135 -27.86 -0.92 1.95
N LEU A 136 -26.53 -0.85 1.97
CA LEU A 136 -25.73 -0.57 0.78
C LEU A 136 -25.80 -1.76 -0.22
N PRO A 137 -25.83 -1.50 -1.53
CA PRO A 137 -25.85 -2.56 -2.53
C PRO A 137 -24.55 -3.38 -2.47
N ARG A 138 -24.64 -4.68 -2.75
CA ARG A 138 -23.48 -5.54 -2.96
C ARG A 138 -23.31 -5.78 -4.45
N ILE A 139 -22.12 -5.53 -4.96
CA ILE A 139 -21.84 -5.53 -6.39
C ILE A 139 -20.79 -6.56 -6.74
N HIS A 140 -20.95 -7.17 -7.92
CA HIS A 140 -19.96 -8.08 -8.48
C HIS A 140 -19.37 -7.46 -9.74
N LEU A 141 -18.06 -7.24 -9.73
CA LEU A 141 -17.30 -6.62 -10.81
C LEU A 141 -16.26 -7.63 -11.32
N SER A 142 -16.69 -8.51 -12.21
CA SER A 142 -15.90 -9.65 -12.72
C SER A 142 -14.66 -9.27 -13.52
N PHE A 143 -14.54 -8.02 -13.94
CA PHE A 143 -13.37 -7.49 -14.66
C PHE A 143 -12.48 -6.62 -13.78
N LEU A 144 -12.88 -6.35 -12.52
CA LEU A 144 -12.15 -5.48 -11.64
C LEU A 144 -10.86 -6.15 -11.19
N SER A 145 -9.75 -5.62 -11.68
CA SER A 145 -8.41 -6.17 -11.50
C SER A 145 -7.55 -5.37 -10.54
N GLU A 146 -7.92 -4.12 -10.26
CA GLU A 146 -7.22 -3.22 -9.32
C GLU A 146 -8.22 -2.44 -8.48
N ILE A 147 -8.05 -2.48 -7.15
CA ILE A 147 -8.73 -1.61 -6.20
C ILE A 147 -7.68 -0.70 -5.56
N ARG A 148 -7.83 0.62 -5.70
CA ARG A 148 -6.97 1.63 -5.07
C ARG A 148 -7.79 2.52 -4.16
N LEU A 149 -7.59 2.42 -2.86
CA LEU A 149 -8.33 3.14 -1.84
C LEU A 149 -7.37 4.05 -1.09
N MET A 150 -7.60 5.36 -1.19
CA MET A 150 -6.87 6.40 -0.45
C MET A 150 -7.91 7.23 0.34
N THR A 151 -8.40 6.70 1.45
CA THR A 151 -9.58 7.20 2.19
C THR A 151 -9.55 6.74 3.65
N SER A 152 -10.52 7.14 4.49
CA SER A 152 -10.64 6.62 5.86
C SER A 152 -10.79 5.10 5.91
N LEU A 153 -10.36 4.47 7.01
CA LEU A 153 -10.49 3.02 7.19
C LEU A 153 -11.95 2.56 7.06
N GLY A 154 -12.90 3.33 7.59
CA GLY A 154 -14.32 2.99 7.54
C GLY A 154 -14.87 2.92 6.12
N THR A 155 -14.55 3.93 5.30
CA THR A 155 -14.92 3.98 3.89
C THR A 155 -14.27 2.84 3.11
N ALA A 156 -12.98 2.60 3.35
CA ALA A 156 -12.24 1.53 2.68
C ALA A 156 -12.83 0.15 2.98
N LEU A 157 -13.07 -0.18 4.25
CA LEU A 157 -13.68 -1.45 4.65
C LEU A 157 -15.08 -1.62 4.07
N THR A 158 -15.85 -0.54 3.98
CA THR A 158 -17.19 -0.55 3.38
C THR A 158 -17.13 -0.94 1.90
N PHE A 159 -16.26 -0.29 1.11
CA PHE A 159 -16.07 -0.69 -0.28
C PHE A 159 -15.57 -2.13 -0.41
N LEU A 160 -14.59 -2.53 0.41
CA LEU A 160 -14.05 -3.88 0.37
C LEU A 160 -15.05 -4.96 0.77
N ASP A 161 -16.05 -4.68 1.62
CA ASP A 161 -17.09 -5.67 1.93
C ASP A 161 -18.20 -5.73 0.87
N HIS A 162 -18.49 -4.60 0.22
CA HIS A 162 -19.59 -4.48 -0.75
C HIS A 162 -19.22 -4.79 -2.19
N ILE A 163 -17.93 -4.79 -2.54
CA ILE A 163 -17.44 -5.07 -3.89
C ILE A 163 -16.86 -6.48 -3.95
N THR A 164 -17.35 -7.33 -4.85
CA THR A 164 -16.71 -8.61 -5.19
C THR A 164 -15.97 -8.43 -6.52
N PRO A 165 -14.64 -8.24 -6.53
CA PRO A 165 -13.84 -8.03 -7.73
C PRO A 165 -13.59 -9.33 -8.50
N ALA A 166 -12.80 -9.25 -9.58
CA ALA A 166 -12.26 -10.42 -10.25
C ALA A 166 -11.28 -11.17 -9.31
N PRO A 167 -11.11 -12.49 -9.48
CA PRO A 167 -10.14 -13.25 -8.70
C PRO A 167 -8.71 -12.76 -8.94
N GLY A 168 -7.91 -12.66 -7.87
CA GLY A 168 -6.53 -12.18 -7.97
C GLY A 168 -6.42 -10.66 -8.16
N CYS A 169 -7.49 -9.92 -7.90
CA CYS A 169 -7.52 -8.46 -7.95
C CYS A 169 -6.47 -7.86 -7.01
N SER A 170 -5.66 -6.93 -7.52
CA SER A 170 -4.72 -6.19 -6.70
C SER A 170 -5.44 -5.24 -5.75
N LEU A 171 -4.78 -4.96 -4.62
CA LEU A 171 -5.29 -4.05 -3.61
C LEU A 171 -4.17 -3.09 -3.21
N PHE A 172 -4.41 -1.81 -3.42
CA PHE A 172 -3.62 -0.73 -2.82
C PHE A 172 -4.53 0.03 -1.85
N LEU A 173 -4.37 -0.23 -0.56
CA LEU A 173 -5.10 0.41 0.51
C LEU A 173 -4.14 1.30 1.30
N TYR A 174 -4.41 2.60 1.28
CA TYR A 174 -3.77 3.61 2.11
C TYR A 174 -4.86 4.33 2.88
N THR A 175 -4.92 4.16 4.20
CA THR A 175 -5.89 4.88 5.03
C THR A 175 -5.26 6.05 5.74
N SER A 176 -6.00 7.15 5.89
CA SER A 176 -5.58 8.32 6.68
C SER A 176 -6.72 8.73 7.60
N ASP A 177 -6.65 8.29 8.84
CA ASP A 177 -7.67 8.59 9.86
C ASP A 177 -7.11 9.68 10.80
N ASN A 178 -7.62 10.91 10.65
CA ASN A 178 -7.04 12.08 11.32
C ASN A 178 -7.47 12.25 12.78
N THR A 179 -8.51 11.54 13.23
CA THR A 179 -9.03 11.60 14.60
C THR A 179 -9.28 10.21 15.18
N ALA A 180 -9.04 10.01 16.47
CA ALA A 180 -9.32 8.74 17.15
C ALA A 180 -10.79 8.31 17.01
N GLU A 181 -11.71 9.28 16.96
CA GLU A 181 -13.15 9.06 16.80
C GLU A 181 -13.53 8.46 15.43
N SER A 182 -12.68 8.62 14.41
CA SER A 182 -12.96 8.07 13.07
C SER A 182 -12.80 6.55 12.99
N VAL A 183 -12.08 5.94 13.93
CA VAL A 183 -11.86 4.50 14.00
C VAL A 183 -12.66 3.90 15.14
N THR A 184 -13.77 3.23 14.79
CA THR A 184 -14.63 2.60 15.81
C THR A 184 -14.16 1.18 16.16
N PRO A 185 -14.40 0.69 17.39
CA PRO A 185 -14.07 -0.71 17.75
C PRO A 185 -14.68 -1.74 16.80
N ARG A 186 -15.91 -1.51 16.33
CA ARG A 186 -16.58 -2.39 15.36
C ARG A 186 -15.85 -2.47 14.01
N MET A 187 -15.24 -1.38 13.56
CA MET A 187 -14.43 -1.38 12.34
C MET A 187 -13.20 -2.29 12.53
N LEU A 188 -12.54 -2.20 13.68
CA LEU A 188 -11.38 -3.01 14.01
C LEU A 188 -11.72 -4.49 14.18
N GLU A 189 -12.89 -4.81 14.74
CA GLU A 189 -13.39 -6.19 14.83
C GLU A 189 -13.70 -6.81 13.45
N THR A 190 -14.13 -6.00 12.48
CA THR A 190 -14.52 -6.46 11.14
C THR A 190 -13.36 -6.45 10.14
N ALA A 191 -12.39 -5.56 10.33
CA ALA A 191 -11.25 -5.38 9.43
C ALA A 191 -10.50 -6.68 9.11
N PRO A 192 -10.14 -7.55 10.09
CA PRO A 192 -9.42 -8.78 9.80
C PRO A 192 -10.14 -9.71 8.85
N ASN A 193 -11.46 -9.82 8.98
CA ASN A 193 -12.27 -10.71 8.14
C ASN A 193 -12.37 -10.16 6.70
N ILE A 194 -12.51 -8.84 6.55
CA ILE A 194 -12.59 -8.19 5.24
C ILE A 194 -11.22 -8.25 4.53
N LEU A 195 -10.16 -7.82 5.22
CA LEU A 195 -8.81 -7.78 4.67
C LEU A 195 -8.25 -9.18 4.41
N SER A 196 -8.49 -10.15 5.31
CA SER A 196 -7.99 -11.51 5.10
C SER A 196 -8.63 -12.20 3.89
N ARG A 197 -9.91 -11.93 3.59
CA ARG A 197 -10.56 -12.40 2.36
C ARG A 197 -9.85 -11.86 1.11
N ARG A 198 -9.39 -10.60 1.15
CA ARG A 198 -8.63 -9.97 0.05
C ARG A 198 -7.23 -10.56 -0.09
N ILE A 199 -6.56 -10.79 1.03
CA ILE A 199 -5.26 -11.47 1.09
C ILE A 199 -5.35 -12.88 0.48
N ILE A 200 -6.34 -13.68 0.90
CA ILE A 200 -6.53 -15.04 0.39
C ILE A 200 -6.80 -15.01 -1.12
N ASP A 201 -7.74 -14.17 -1.57
CA ASP A 201 -8.08 -14.07 -2.98
C ASP A 201 -6.86 -13.68 -3.82
N TYR A 202 -6.16 -12.62 -3.44
CA TYR A 202 -4.96 -12.15 -4.15
C TYR A 202 -3.86 -13.22 -4.19
N PHE A 203 -3.45 -13.75 -3.03
CA PHE A 203 -2.35 -14.72 -2.96
C PHE A 203 -2.69 -16.10 -3.49
N SER A 204 -3.97 -16.41 -3.74
CA SER A 204 -4.35 -17.63 -4.45
C SER A 204 -3.97 -17.61 -5.94
N TYR A 205 -3.80 -16.41 -6.53
CA TYR A 205 -3.33 -16.22 -7.90
C TYR A 205 -1.89 -15.74 -7.97
N HIS A 206 -1.44 -14.99 -6.96
CA HIS A 206 -0.13 -14.35 -6.92
C HIS A 206 0.68 -14.81 -5.71
N ALA A 207 1.09 -16.09 -5.68
CA ALA A 207 1.84 -16.65 -4.54
C ALA A 207 2.99 -15.72 -4.11
N PRO A 208 3.03 -15.28 -2.84
CA PRO A 208 4.05 -14.35 -2.38
C PRO A 208 5.36 -15.09 -2.14
N THR A 209 6.46 -14.52 -2.63
CA THR A 209 7.82 -14.95 -2.29
C THR A 209 8.46 -13.98 -1.31
N ARG A 210 8.15 -12.69 -1.42
CA ARG A 210 8.71 -11.64 -0.56
C ARG A 210 7.60 -10.74 -0.04
N ILE A 211 7.58 -10.53 1.28
CA ILE A 211 6.69 -9.55 1.91
C ILE A 211 7.49 -8.51 2.67
N ARG A 212 6.92 -7.31 2.81
CA ARG A 212 7.42 -6.25 3.67
C ARG A 212 6.39 -5.95 4.74
N VAL A 213 6.84 -5.90 5.98
CA VAL A 213 6.04 -5.51 7.13
C VAL A 213 6.72 -4.34 7.78
N GLU A 214 6.00 -3.22 7.86
CA GLU A 214 6.49 -2.03 8.54
C GLU A 214 5.56 -1.66 9.67
N TYR A 215 6.16 -1.15 10.72
CA TYR A 215 5.44 -0.46 11.77
C TYR A 215 6.26 0.75 12.17
N MET A 216 5.65 1.91 11.98
CA MET A 216 6.14 3.23 12.32
C MET A 216 5.19 3.82 13.38
N PRO A 217 5.61 4.85 14.15
CA PRO A 217 4.77 5.47 15.17
C PRO A 217 3.40 5.96 14.69
N ALA A 218 3.25 6.22 13.39
CA ALA A 218 2.04 6.72 12.72
C ALA A 218 1.46 5.76 11.66
N ALA A 219 2.04 4.57 11.48
CA ALA A 219 1.59 3.66 10.43
C ALA A 219 1.92 2.20 10.68
N VAL A 220 1.04 1.31 10.22
CA VAL A 220 1.35 -0.11 10.06
C VAL A 220 1.10 -0.52 8.61
N SER A 221 2.02 -1.29 8.05
CA SER A 221 1.93 -1.72 6.65
C SER A 221 2.24 -3.21 6.46
N LEU A 222 1.52 -3.83 5.53
CA LEU A 222 1.80 -5.15 4.97
C LEU A 222 1.80 -5.03 3.46
N MET A 223 2.90 -5.43 2.84
CA MET A 223 3.08 -5.32 1.39
C MET A 223 3.61 -6.61 0.80
N ASP A 224 3.07 -6.98 -0.35
CA ASP A 224 3.69 -7.92 -1.27
C ASP A 224 4.70 -7.17 -2.15
N VAL A 225 5.98 -7.47 -1.94
CA VAL A 225 7.11 -6.89 -2.68
C VAL A 225 7.80 -7.95 -3.54
N SER A 226 7.11 -9.05 -3.83
CA SER A 226 7.60 -10.10 -4.72
C SER A 226 7.85 -9.53 -6.12
N TYR A 227 9.01 -9.83 -6.69
CA TYR A 227 9.36 -9.38 -8.04
C TYR A 227 8.60 -10.21 -9.08
N ARG A 228 7.85 -9.52 -9.96
CA ARG A 228 7.11 -10.13 -11.08
C ARG A 228 7.45 -9.36 -12.37
N PRO A 229 8.20 -9.95 -13.32
CA PRO A 229 8.62 -9.26 -14.54
C PRO A 229 7.45 -8.69 -15.34
N ASP A 230 6.36 -9.47 -15.42
CA ASP A 230 5.21 -9.18 -16.28
C ASP A 230 4.14 -8.32 -15.58
N ASP A 231 4.33 -7.98 -14.31
CA ASP A 231 3.25 -7.46 -13.47
C ASP A 231 3.73 -6.46 -12.41
N ARG A 232 4.23 -5.32 -12.88
CA ARG A 232 4.74 -4.27 -11.98
C ARG A 232 3.63 -3.56 -11.20
N GLU A 233 2.41 -3.56 -11.74
CA GLU A 233 1.26 -2.82 -11.20
C GLU A 233 0.43 -3.65 -10.21
N ARG A 234 0.36 -4.98 -10.35
CA ARG A 234 -0.37 -5.80 -9.36
C ARG A 234 0.47 -6.00 -8.11
N ARG A 235 0.05 -5.33 -7.04
CA ARG A 235 0.60 -5.48 -5.70
C ARG A 235 -0.53 -5.58 -4.70
N PHE A 236 -0.24 -6.25 -3.60
CA PHE A 236 -1.06 -6.19 -2.41
C PHE A 236 -0.36 -5.28 -1.41
N THR A 237 -0.98 -4.15 -1.09
CA THR A 237 -0.46 -3.17 -0.14
C THR A 237 -1.60 -2.75 0.75
N VAL A 238 -1.43 -2.93 2.06
CA VAL A 238 -2.29 -2.36 3.08
C VAL A 238 -1.42 -1.52 3.98
N ARG A 239 -1.64 -0.20 3.98
CA ARG A 239 -0.98 0.75 4.86
C ARG A 239 -2.06 1.54 5.61
N LEU A 240 -2.07 1.40 6.92
CA LEU A 240 -2.97 2.13 7.79
C LEU A 240 -2.17 3.28 8.41
N TYR A 241 -2.47 4.52 8.03
CA TYR A 241 -1.83 5.73 8.56
C TYR A 241 -2.78 6.50 9.49
N TYR A 242 -2.23 7.10 10.53
CA TYR A 242 -2.94 7.94 11.48
C TYR A 242 -2.08 9.14 11.87
N SER A 243 -2.71 10.30 12.06
CA SER A 243 -2.02 11.55 12.39
C SER A 243 -2.13 11.94 13.87
N TRP A 244 -2.38 10.98 14.76
CA TRP A 244 -2.64 11.27 16.18
C TRP A 244 -1.34 11.52 16.95
N ASP A 245 -1.47 12.09 18.14
CA ASP A 245 -0.32 12.34 19.02
C ASP A 245 0.46 11.03 19.22
N PRO A 246 1.75 10.97 18.86
CA PRO A 246 2.56 9.76 19.00
C PRO A 246 2.63 9.26 20.45
N HIS A 247 2.31 10.10 21.45
CA HIS A 247 2.31 9.70 22.85
C HIS A 247 1.05 8.92 23.29
N ASP A 248 0.00 8.84 22.47
CA ASP A 248 -1.20 8.08 22.80
C ASP A 248 -1.04 6.59 22.40
N LEU A 249 -0.92 5.73 23.41
CA LEU A 249 -0.69 4.29 23.24
C LEU A 249 -1.96 3.52 22.86
N GLU A 250 -3.14 3.98 23.28
CA GLU A 250 -4.41 3.25 23.09
C GLU A 250 -4.76 3.04 21.60
N PRO A 251 -4.72 4.08 20.76
CA PRO A 251 -4.71 3.99 19.30
C PRO A 251 -3.87 2.91 18.65
N ARG A 252 -2.61 2.79 19.09
CA ARG A 252 -1.62 1.90 18.48
C ARG A 252 -2.03 0.45 18.66
N VAL A 253 -2.49 0.11 19.88
CA VAL A 253 -2.98 -1.24 20.22
C VAL A 253 -4.21 -1.59 19.40
N LEU A 254 -5.11 -0.62 19.20
CA LEU A 254 -6.36 -0.81 18.47
C LEU A 254 -6.14 -1.13 16.99
N LEU A 255 -5.23 -0.46 16.30
CA LEU A 255 -4.98 -0.71 14.87
C LEU A 255 -4.39 -2.10 14.60
N ASN A 256 -3.66 -2.66 15.54
CA ASN A 256 -3.16 -4.04 15.42
C ASN A 256 -4.28 -5.05 15.31
N GLN A 257 -5.44 -4.72 15.86
CA GLN A 257 -6.60 -5.59 15.75
C GLN A 257 -7.01 -5.78 14.29
N ALA A 258 -6.76 -4.80 13.41
CA ALA A 258 -7.03 -4.92 11.98
C ALA A 258 -6.16 -5.99 11.27
N PHE A 259 -5.00 -6.33 11.83
CA PHE A 259 -4.08 -7.35 11.33
C PHE A 259 -4.19 -8.70 12.08
N LEU A 260 -5.21 -8.87 12.93
CA LEU A 260 -5.52 -10.16 13.56
C LEU A 260 -6.18 -11.14 12.58
N PHE A 261 -5.48 -11.44 11.49
CA PHE A 261 -5.99 -12.31 10.46
C PHE A 261 -6.30 -13.71 11.01
N PRO A 262 -7.41 -14.34 10.59
CA PRO A 262 -7.68 -15.73 10.92
C PRO A 262 -6.50 -16.62 10.50
N PRO A 263 -6.07 -17.60 11.31
CA PRO A 263 -4.91 -18.44 11.00
C PRO A 263 -5.01 -19.15 9.63
N ALA A 264 -6.21 -19.54 9.21
CA ALA A 264 -6.46 -20.15 7.90
C ALA A 264 -6.11 -19.21 6.74
N SER A 265 -6.33 -17.91 6.91
CA SER A 265 -6.04 -16.90 5.90
C SER A 265 -4.54 -16.68 5.71
N LEU A 266 -3.75 -16.91 6.76
CA LEU A 266 -2.30 -16.78 6.71
C LEU A 266 -1.59 -17.98 6.07
N ALA A 267 -2.31 -19.07 5.77
CA ALA A 267 -1.73 -20.24 5.10
C ALA A 267 -1.12 -19.91 3.73
N CYS A 268 -1.58 -18.84 3.07
CA CYS A 268 -1.02 -18.34 1.82
C CYS A 268 0.41 -17.79 1.95
N LEU A 269 0.88 -17.47 3.17
CA LEU A 269 2.22 -16.95 3.42
C LEU A 269 3.27 -18.07 3.56
N VAL A 270 2.89 -19.34 3.44
CA VAL A 270 3.82 -20.47 3.57
C VAL A 270 4.92 -20.46 2.49
N SER A 271 4.68 -19.86 1.34
CA SER A 271 5.65 -19.75 0.23
C SER A 271 6.63 -18.59 0.37
N VAL A 272 6.43 -17.70 1.35
CA VAL A 272 7.31 -16.55 1.58
C VAL A 272 8.69 -17.06 2.00
N ASN A 273 9.71 -16.70 1.23
CA ASN A 273 11.11 -17.02 1.51
C ASN A 273 11.92 -15.79 1.97
N GLU A 274 11.43 -14.59 1.67
CA GLU A 274 12.05 -13.33 2.07
C GLU A 274 11.07 -12.45 2.85
N VAL A 275 11.51 -11.92 4.00
CA VAL A 275 10.76 -10.93 4.79
C VAL A 275 11.59 -9.66 4.95
N GLU A 276 11.02 -8.53 4.58
CA GLU A 276 11.47 -7.21 5.00
C GLU A 276 10.71 -6.80 6.27
N LEU A 277 11.41 -6.45 7.33
CA LEU A 277 10.85 -6.14 8.63
C LEU A 277 11.43 -4.85 9.20
N PHE A 278 10.61 -3.80 9.26
CA PHE A 278 11.01 -2.47 9.72
C PHE A 278 10.07 -2.00 10.82
N LEU A 279 10.50 -2.13 12.07
CA LEU A 279 9.70 -1.95 13.27
C LEU A 279 10.35 -0.91 14.17
N TYR A 280 9.59 0.11 14.55
CA TYR A 280 10.04 1.18 15.45
C TYR A 280 9.25 1.17 16.76
N ASP A 281 9.97 1.10 17.89
CA ASP A 281 9.43 1.28 19.25
C ASP A 281 8.21 0.38 19.56
N ILE A 282 8.37 -0.93 19.32
CA ILE A 282 7.30 -1.92 19.49
C ILE A 282 7.63 -2.87 20.63
N ASP A 283 6.69 -3.00 21.58
CA ASP A 283 6.72 -4.09 22.55
C ASP A 283 6.29 -5.42 21.89
N PRO A 284 7.14 -6.46 21.93
CA PRO A 284 6.83 -7.83 21.48
C PRO A 284 5.51 -8.42 21.97
N SER A 285 5.03 -8.00 23.15
CA SER A 285 3.81 -8.51 23.77
C SER A 285 2.53 -7.85 23.23
N THR A 286 2.64 -6.68 22.60
CA THR A 286 1.49 -5.82 22.26
C THR A 286 0.88 -6.14 20.88
N TYR A 287 1.56 -6.92 20.03
CA TYR A 287 1.23 -7.07 18.61
C TYR A 287 1.01 -8.55 18.19
N PRO A 288 -0.05 -9.22 18.68
CA PRO A 288 -0.31 -10.62 18.36
C PRO A 288 -0.59 -10.88 16.86
N GLY A 289 -1.13 -9.89 16.13
CA GLY A 289 -1.36 -9.99 14.68
C GLY A 289 -0.05 -10.08 13.90
N LEU A 290 0.91 -9.19 14.19
CA LEU A 290 2.24 -9.22 13.61
C LEU A 290 2.94 -10.55 13.89
N ARG A 291 2.94 -10.99 15.15
CA ARG A 291 3.48 -12.30 15.52
C ARG A 291 2.85 -13.44 14.70
N SER A 292 1.54 -13.41 14.49
CA SER A 292 0.83 -14.44 13.71
C SER A 292 1.26 -14.44 12.23
N ILE A 293 1.42 -13.25 11.63
CA ILE A 293 1.92 -13.09 10.26
C ILE A 293 3.34 -13.68 10.13
N LEU A 294 4.25 -13.32 11.04
CA LEU A 294 5.63 -13.81 10.99
C LEU A 294 5.70 -15.34 11.20
N GLN A 295 4.91 -15.88 12.13
CA GLN A 295 4.84 -17.33 12.38
C GLN A 295 4.24 -18.15 11.22
N ALA A 296 3.48 -17.50 10.32
CA ALA A 296 2.97 -18.14 9.12
C ALA A 296 4.03 -18.25 8.01
N CYS A 297 5.03 -17.37 8.02
CA CYS A 297 6.11 -17.31 7.03
C CYS A 297 7.22 -18.35 7.34
N ARG A 298 6.87 -19.63 7.41
CA ARG A 298 7.79 -20.68 7.88
C ARG A 298 8.94 -21.00 6.93
N SER A 299 8.81 -20.68 5.65
CA SER A 299 9.81 -20.95 4.62
C SER A 299 10.86 -19.84 4.46
N VAL A 300 10.81 -18.82 5.33
CA VAL A 300 11.73 -17.69 5.28
C VAL A 300 13.16 -18.16 5.51
N ASN A 301 14.01 -17.85 4.52
CA ASN A 301 15.43 -18.11 4.54
C ASN A 301 16.27 -16.82 4.54
N LYS A 302 15.65 -15.67 4.26
CA LYS A 302 16.29 -14.36 4.33
C LYS A 302 15.38 -13.34 4.99
N ILE A 303 15.94 -12.58 5.91
CA ILE A 303 15.29 -11.41 6.52
C ILE A 303 16.12 -10.17 6.16
N THR A 304 15.44 -9.10 5.76
CA THR A 304 16.01 -7.75 5.67
C THR A 304 15.35 -6.90 6.75
N THR A 305 16.11 -6.21 7.59
CA THR A 305 15.55 -5.60 8.80
C THR A 305 16.41 -4.46 9.35
N SER A 306 15.88 -3.68 10.29
CA SER A 306 16.63 -2.69 11.07
C SER A 306 17.12 -3.26 12.41
N PHE A 307 18.03 -2.57 13.11
CA PHE A 307 18.47 -3.00 14.45
C PHE A 307 17.32 -3.07 15.45
N TYR A 308 16.42 -2.09 15.45
CA TYR A 308 15.25 -2.05 16.34
C TYR A 308 14.35 -3.28 16.15
N SER A 309 14.19 -3.70 14.90
CA SER A 309 13.38 -4.85 14.54
C SER A 309 13.96 -6.18 15.05
N ILE A 310 15.29 -6.29 15.17
CA ILE A 310 15.95 -7.48 15.73
C ILE A 310 15.61 -7.63 17.22
N SER A 311 15.63 -6.55 17.98
CA SER A 311 15.21 -6.56 19.39
C SER A 311 13.78 -7.07 19.55
N TYR A 312 12.88 -6.68 18.64
CA TYR A 312 11.52 -7.19 18.60
C TYR A 312 11.45 -8.69 18.32
N LEU A 313 12.22 -9.19 17.33
CA LEU A 313 12.31 -10.62 17.01
C LEU A 313 12.81 -11.44 18.21
N ILE A 314 13.90 -11.01 18.86
CA ILE A 314 14.43 -11.64 20.09
C ILE A 314 13.33 -11.70 21.16
N GLY A 315 12.60 -10.60 21.33
CA GLY A 315 11.49 -10.53 22.28
C GLY A 315 10.38 -11.54 22.00
N ILE A 316 9.91 -11.65 20.75
CA ILE A 316 8.88 -12.65 20.40
C ILE A 316 9.41 -14.06 20.60
N GLU A 317 10.64 -14.35 20.16
CA GLU A 317 11.22 -15.69 20.30
C GLU A 317 11.35 -16.06 21.78
N THR A 318 11.70 -15.10 22.64
CA THR A 318 11.75 -15.28 24.10
C THR A 318 10.38 -15.54 24.69
N LEU A 319 9.36 -14.76 24.30
CA LEU A 319 7.97 -14.94 24.75
C LEU A 319 7.36 -16.26 24.26
N SER A 320 7.79 -16.77 23.12
CA SER A 320 7.24 -17.98 22.49
C SER A 320 8.03 -19.25 22.77
N ASP A 321 9.24 -19.12 23.34
CA ASP A 321 10.22 -20.18 23.51
C ASP A 321 10.50 -20.97 22.22
N ARG A 322 10.43 -20.30 21.07
CA ARG A 322 10.58 -20.91 19.74
C ARG A 322 11.20 -19.92 18.76
N ILE A 323 12.04 -20.45 17.86
CA ILE A 323 12.51 -19.72 16.68
C ILE A 323 11.34 -19.47 15.73
N ILE A 324 11.19 -18.22 15.26
CA ILE A 324 10.11 -17.83 14.34
C ILE A 324 10.39 -18.35 12.92
N PHE A 325 11.64 -18.26 12.48
CA PHE A 325 12.07 -18.58 11.11
C PHE A 325 13.02 -19.77 11.09
N PRO A 326 12.52 -21.00 11.19
CA PRO A 326 13.34 -22.21 11.36
C PRO A 326 14.31 -22.50 10.19
N HIS A 327 14.17 -21.82 9.05
CA HIS A 327 14.98 -21.99 7.84
C HIS A 327 15.82 -20.76 7.51
N LEU A 328 15.92 -19.79 8.43
CA LEU A 328 16.70 -18.57 8.23
C LEU A 328 18.19 -18.88 7.98
N GLN A 329 18.72 -18.35 6.89
CA GLN A 329 20.12 -18.49 6.49
C GLN A 329 20.81 -17.14 6.38
N THR A 330 20.08 -16.12 5.92
CA THR A 330 20.60 -14.76 5.70
C THR A 330 19.86 -13.76 6.58
N LEU A 331 20.61 -13.02 7.39
CA LEU A 331 20.14 -11.80 8.03
C LEU A 331 20.79 -10.62 7.33
N GLN A 332 19.99 -9.73 6.76
CA GLN A 332 20.43 -8.48 6.17
C GLN A 332 19.95 -7.34 7.08
N ILE A 333 20.86 -6.51 7.54
CA ILE A 333 20.58 -5.32 8.35
C ILE A 333 20.74 -4.09 7.46
N ASP A 334 19.67 -3.31 7.36
CA ASP A 334 19.60 -2.06 6.63
C ASP A 334 19.83 -0.88 7.58
N LEU A 335 20.68 0.06 7.15
CA LEU A 335 21.19 1.17 7.97
C LEU A 335 20.74 2.54 7.48
N ASP A 336 20.09 2.63 6.32
CA ASP A 336 19.74 3.91 5.67
C ASP A 336 18.47 4.56 6.25
N GLU A 337 17.83 3.97 7.26
CA GLU A 337 16.60 4.51 7.83
C GLU A 337 16.86 5.71 8.78
N GLU A 338 17.09 6.87 8.15
CA GLU A 338 16.97 8.29 8.53
C GLU A 338 17.41 8.82 9.92
N ASN A 339 17.79 8.03 10.93
CA ASN A 339 18.33 8.58 12.19
C ASN A 339 19.38 7.71 12.92
N ASP A 340 19.76 6.55 12.38
CA ASP A 340 20.69 5.62 13.03
C ASP A 340 22.17 5.93 12.74
N HIS A 341 22.58 7.18 12.97
CA HIS A 341 24.01 7.53 13.02
C HIS A 341 24.67 7.20 14.37
N GLU A 342 23.92 6.62 15.31
CA GLU A 342 24.51 6.10 16.54
C GLU A 342 25.40 4.88 16.24
N LEU A 343 26.45 4.71 17.05
CA LEU A 343 27.37 3.58 16.98
C LEU A 343 26.58 2.26 16.91
N ILE A 344 26.77 1.52 15.81
CA ILE A 344 26.18 0.21 15.62
C ILE A 344 26.72 -0.75 16.68
N ASP A 345 25.88 -1.07 17.67
CA ASP A 345 26.24 -2.03 18.70
C ASP A 345 25.82 -3.44 18.29
N MET A 346 26.79 -4.20 17.76
CA MET A 346 26.63 -5.61 17.41
C MET A 346 26.26 -6.50 18.60
N ALA A 347 26.46 -6.02 19.85
CA ALA A 347 26.00 -6.71 21.04
C ALA A 347 24.46 -6.87 21.07
N ASN A 348 23.71 -6.04 20.33
CA ASN A 348 22.25 -6.18 20.21
C ASN A 348 21.83 -7.29 19.23
N VAL A 349 22.68 -7.62 18.26
CA VAL A 349 22.42 -8.67 17.25
C VAL A 349 22.93 -10.03 17.72
N LEU A 350 23.99 -10.03 18.53
CA LEU A 350 24.64 -11.24 19.01
C LEU A 350 23.68 -12.23 19.71
N PRO A 351 22.73 -11.82 20.57
CA PRO A 351 21.76 -12.75 21.17
C PRO A 351 20.89 -13.47 20.15
N PHE A 352 20.46 -12.76 19.09
CA PHE A 352 19.69 -13.35 18.00
C PHE A 352 20.50 -14.43 17.28
N LEU A 353 21.74 -14.10 16.89
CA LEU A 353 22.63 -15.04 16.20
C LEU A 353 22.97 -16.25 17.07
N LYS A 354 23.28 -16.04 18.36
CA LYS A 354 23.61 -17.11 19.31
C LYS A 354 22.46 -18.08 19.47
N ARG A 355 21.23 -17.57 19.54
CA ARG A 355 20.04 -18.42 19.66
C ARG A 355 19.92 -19.40 18.49
N TYR A 356 20.09 -18.93 17.25
CA TYR A 356 20.04 -19.79 16.08
C TYR A 356 21.16 -20.84 16.05
N ARG A 357 22.38 -20.45 16.45
CA ARG A 357 23.51 -21.37 16.62
C ARG A 357 23.20 -22.45 17.67
N ASP A 358 22.72 -22.06 18.83
CA ASP A 358 22.50 -22.94 19.98
C ASP A 358 21.34 -23.93 19.71
N GLU A 359 20.39 -23.57 18.84
CA GLU A 359 19.33 -24.45 18.30
C GLU A 359 19.80 -25.35 17.14
N GLY A 360 21.10 -25.35 16.82
CA GLY A 360 21.70 -26.18 15.77
C GLY A 360 21.39 -25.72 14.36
N ARG A 361 21.03 -24.44 14.17
CA ARG A 361 20.66 -23.83 12.89
C ARG A 361 21.36 -22.48 12.70
N PRO A 362 22.70 -22.44 12.72
CA PRO A 362 23.44 -21.19 12.59
C PRO A 362 23.12 -20.51 11.25
N LEU A 363 23.05 -19.18 11.27
CA LEU A 363 22.95 -18.39 10.04
C LEU A 363 24.27 -18.51 9.26
N SER A 364 24.18 -18.53 7.93
CA SER A 364 25.34 -18.56 7.05
C SER A 364 25.86 -17.16 6.70
N LEU A 365 24.95 -16.18 6.61
CA LEU A 365 25.27 -14.84 6.14
C LEU A 365 24.62 -13.76 7.01
N LEU A 366 25.45 -12.84 7.50
CA LEU A 366 25.05 -11.54 8.03
C LEU A 366 25.49 -10.47 7.03
N LYS A 367 24.56 -9.76 6.42
CA LYS A 367 24.84 -8.68 5.48
C LYS A 367 24.47 -7.34 6.10
N LEU A 368 25.35 -6.35 6.03
CA LEU A 368 25.10 -4.97 6.44
C LEU A 368 25.02 -4.12 5.17
N THR A 369 23.87 -3.50 4.90
CA THR A 369 23.69 -2.59 3.76
C THR A 369 23.83 -1.14 4.19
N ASP A 370 24.28 -0.29 3.27
CA ASP A 370 24.40 1.16 3.46
C ASP A 370 25.36 1.63 4.57
N TYR A 371 26.23 0.72 5.01
CA TYR A 371 27.37 1.03 5.85
C TYR A 371 28.53 1.61 5.04
N GLN A 372 29.11 2.73 5.46
CA GLN A 372 30.22 3.39 4.74
C GLN A 372 31.54 3.51 5.54
N GLU A 373 31.54 3.33 6.86
CA GLU A 373 32.71 3.67 7.71
C GLU A 373 33.27 2.48 8.51
N GLU A 374 34.37 1.85 8.09
CA GLU A 374 34.93 0.65 8.78
C GLU A 374 35.18 0.82 10.29
N ASP A 375 35.51 2.02 10.77
CA ASP A 375 35.99 2.27 12.14
C ASP A 375 34.92 2.14 13.24
N LEU A 376 33.64 2.08 12.89
CA LEU A 376 32.53 2.06 13.87
C LEU A 376 31.94 0.67 14.15
N LEU A 377 32.38 -0.37 13.44
CA LEU A 377 31.82 -1.72 13.55
C LEU A 377 32.68 -2.59 14.47
N ASN A 378 32.25 -2.76 15.73
CA ASN A 378 32.84 -3.75 16.63
C ASN A 378 32.39 -5.17 16.23
N ILE A 379 33.04 -5.73 15.20
CA ILE A 379 32.78 -7.10 14.70
C ILE A 379 33.49 -8.16 15.56
N ASP A 380 34.32 -7.77 16.53
CA ASP A 380 35.11 -8.74 17.29
C ASP A 380 34.24 -9.68 18.15
N ASP A 381 33.04 -9.23 18.52
CA ASP A 381 32.04 -10.06 19.19
C ASP A 381 31.49 -11.19 18.29
N LEU A 382 31.66 -11.09 16.96
CA LEU A 382 31.27 -12.14 16.01
C LEU A 382 32.39 -13.16 15.77
N ASN A 383 33.60 -12.97 16.31
CA ASN A 383 34.71 -13.91 16.15
C ASN A 383 34.39 -15.32 16.72
N GLU A 384 33.43 -15.43 17.64
CA GLU A 384 32.96 -16.71 18.18
C GLU A 384 32.03 -17.49 17.22
N MET A 385 31.65 -16.91 16.08
CA MET A 385 30.76 -17.51 15.08
C MET A 385 31.55 -17.99 13.87
N ALA A 386 32.26 -19.11 14.01
CA ALA A 386 33.21 -19.62 13.00
C ALA A 386 32.60 -19.81 11.59
N ASP A 387 31.32 -20.19 11.52
CA ASP A 387 30.61 -20.49 10.27
C ASP A 387 29.83 -19.29 9.70
N LEU A 388 29.82 -18.14 10.40
CA LEU A 388 29.11 -16.94 9.96
C LEU A 388 29.99 -16.13 9.01
N THR A 389 29.45 -15.85 7.83
CA THR A 389 30.02 -14.89 6.89
C THR A 389 29.40 -13.52 7.15
N VAL A 390 30.22 -12.49 7.33
CA VAL A 390 29.78 -11.09 7.48
C VAL A 390 30.14 -10.34 6.21
N GLN A 391 29.17 -9.70 5.57
CA GLN A 391 29.36 -8.89 4.36
C GLN A 391 28.91 -7.45 4.59
N TRP A 392 29.68 -6.47 4.10
CA TRP A 392 29.30 -5.06 4.08
C TRP A 392 29.90 -4.35 2.86
N MET A 393 29.39 -3.16 2.53
CA MET A 393 29.97 -2.31 1.49
C MET A 393 31.06 -1.41 2.09
N SER A 394 32.15 -1.20 1.38
CA SER A 394 33.14 -0.15 1.65
C SER A 394 33.44 0.57 0.36
N GLY A 395 32.85 1.76 0.19
CA GLY A 395 32.79 2.41 -1.11
C GLY A 395 32.01 1.56 -2.12
N GLU A 396 32.66 1.18 -3.23
CA GLU A 396 32.07 0.32 -4.28
C GLU A 396 32.40 -1.17 -4.10
N GLU A 397 33.24 -1.53 -3.12
CA GLU A 397 33.68 -2.91 -2.90
C GLU A 397 32.83 -3.61 -1.83
N VAL A 398 32.50 -4.88 -2.08
CA VAL A 398 31.88 -5.77 -1.08
C VAL A 398 33.00 -6.41 -0.28
N ILE A 399 33.07 -6.13 1.02
CA ILE A 399 34.00 -6.77 1.93
C ILE A 399 33.33 -7.97 2.58
N GLU A 400 34.09 -9.07 2.70
CA GLU A 400 33.65 -10.31 3.32
C GLU A 400 34.61 -10.74 4.44
N ARG A 401 34.06 -11.16 5.59
CA ARG A 401 34.82 -11.71 6.72
C ARG A 401 34.16 -13.00 7.20
N VAL A 402 34.92 -14.08 7.29
CA VAL A 402 34.42 -15.40 7.75
C VAL A 402 35.03 -15.73 9.11
N GLY A 403 34.20 -15.98 10.12
CA GLY A 403 34.66 -16.54 11.41
C GLY A 403 35.77 -15.74 12.09
N GLY A 404 35.70 -14.41 12.01
CA GLY A 404 36.69 -13.51 12.59
C GLY A 404 38.01 -13.37 11.82
N ARG A 405 38.24 -14.11 10.73
CA ARG A 405 39.41 -13.97 9.85
C ARG A 405 39.04 -13.15 8.62
N ARG A 406 39.80 -12.09 8.33
CA ARG A 406 39.68 -11.31 7.08
C ARG A 406 40.17 -12.21 5.93
N THR A 407 39.29 -12.46 4.96
CA THR A 407 39.57 -13.31 3.78
C THR A 407 39.95 -12.50 2.57
#